data_AF-A0A3C1M1C1-F1
#
_entry.id   AF-A0A3C1M1C1-F1
#
_cell.length_a   1.000
_cell.length_b   1.000
_cell.length_c   1.000
_cell.angle_alpha   90.00
_cell.angle_beta   90.00
_cell.angle_gamma   90.00
#
_symmetry.space_group_name_H-M   'P 1'
#
loop_
_entity.id
_entity.type
_entity.pdbx_description
1 polymer ?
#
loop_
_entity_poly.entity_id
_entity_poly.type
_entity_poly.pdbx_seq_one_letter_code
_entity_poly.pdbx_strand_id
1 'polypeptide(L)'
;MKNRLKELRELRRWSQSDLARELGVSRQAVHGLESGKFDPSLNMAFKLASLFNATIEDVLIYETHISMKTLVGRVKNLFGFEFG
;
A
#
# COMPACT_ATOMS: atom_id res chain seq x y z
N MET A 1 1.27 -2.40 -3.73
CA MET A 1 1.94 -1.08 -3.52
C MET A 1 2.12 -0.79 -2.03
N LYS A 2 3.27 -0.27 -1.59
CA LYS A 2 3.44 0.23 -0.20
C LYS A 2 2.56 1.46 0.02
N ASN A 3 2.02 1.63 1.22
CA ASN A 3 1.12 2.75 1.51
C ASN A 3 1.09 3.07 3.01
N ARG A 4 0.51 4.22 3.35
CA ARG A 4 0.32 4.72 4.72
C ARG A 4 -1.15 4.63 5.18
N LEU A 5 -2.02 3.88 4.51
CA LEU A 5 -3.46 3.87 4.85
C LEU A 5 -3.70 3.49 6.31
N LYS A 6 -3.00 2.47 6.81
CA LYS A 6 -3.15 2.01 8.20
C LYS A 6 -2.81 3.13 9.19
N GLU A 7 -1.68 3.80 8.98
CA GLU A 7 -1.22 4.93 9.79
C GLU A 7 -2.23 6.08 9.77
N LEU A 8 -2.65 6.51 8.58
CA LEU A 8 -3.62 7.60 8.40
C LEU A 8 -4.99 7.29 9.02
N ARG A 9 -5.43 6.03 8.89
CA ARG A 9 -6.67 5.54 9.50
C ARG A 9 -6.58 5.56 11.04
N GLU A 10 -5.47 5.09 11.60
CA GLU A 10 -5.26 5.03 13.05
C GLU A 10 -5.14 6.42 13.68
N LEU A 11 -4.52 7.39 12.97
CA LEU A 11 -4.51 8.80 13.39
C LEU A 11 -5.91 9.40 13.52
N ARG A 12 -6.87 8.92 12.71
CA ARG A 12 -8.29 9.29 12.80
C ARG A 12 -9.10 8.42 13.77
N ARG A 13 -8.46 7.48 14.48
CA ARG A 13 -9.08 6.47 15.36
C ARG A 13 -10.14 5.62 14.65
N TRP A 14 -9.97 5.41 13.35
CA TRP A 14 -10.89 4.62 12.54
C TRP A 14 -10.53 3.13 12.58
N SER A 15 -11.52 2.24 12.59
CA SER A 15 -11.33 0.83 12.27
C SER A 15 -11.29 0.62 10.75
N GLN A 16 -10.83 -0.54 10.28
CA GLN A 16 -10.89 -0.88 8.85
C GLN A 16 -12.32 -0.80 8.29
N SER A 17 -13.33 -1.10 9.12
CA SER A 17 -14.75 -1.00 8.73
C SER A 17 -15.19 0.45 8.57
N ASP A 18 -14.68 1.37 9.40
CA ASP A 18 -14.97 2.80 9.26
C ASP A 18 -14.40 3.36 7.96
N LEU A 19 -13.13 3.07 7.68
CA LEU A 19 -12.52 3.47 6.40
C LEU A 19 -13.24 2.85 5.20
N ALA A 20 -13.70 1.60 5.33
CA ALA A 20 -14.47 0.94 4.27
C ALA A 20 -15.78 1.65 3.98
N ARG A 21 -16.47 2.11 5.05
CA ARG A 21 -17.70 2.92 4.95
C ARG A 21 -17.42 4.26 4.25
N GLU A 22 -16.37 4.98 4.63
CA GLU A 22 -15.99 6.26 4.00
C GLU A 22 -15.64 6.11 2.51
N LEU A 23 -15.02 4.99 2.13
CA LEU A 23 -14.63 4.72 0.75
C LEU A 23 -15.75 4.07 -0.08
N GLY A 24 -16.84 3.62 0.55
CA GLY A 24 -17.92 2.87 -0.11
C GLY A 24 -17.46 1.51 -0.63
N VAL A 25 -16.59 0.80 0.11
CA VAL A 25 -16.04 -0.51 -0.27
C VAL A 25 -16.21 -1.53 0.86
N SER A 26 -15.84 -2.79 0.62
CA SER A 26 -15.83 -3.81 1.66
C SER A 26 -14.63 -3.65 2.62
N ARG A 27 -14.77 -4.13 3.86
CA ARG A 27 -13.64 -4.22 4.81
C ARG A 27 -12.47 -5.02 4.23
N GLN A 28 -12.76 -6.07 3.46
CA GLN A 28 -11.77 -6.90 2.78
C GLN A 28 -10.97 -6.11 1.75
N ALA A 29 -11.61 -5.18 1.03
CA ALA A 29 -10.92 -4.28 0.11
C ALA A 29 -9.95 -3.37 0.88
N VAL A 30 -10.36 -2.80 2.01
CA VAL A 30 -9.47 -2.01 2.88
C VAL A 30 -8.29 -2.84 3.39
N HIS A 31 -8.53 -4.07 3.85
CA HIS A 31 -7.44 -4.96 4.26
C HIS A 31 -6.46 -5.26 3.12
N GLY A 32 -6.97 -5.48 1.90
CA GLY A 32 -6.14 -5.70 0.72
C GLY A 32 -5.32 -4.46 0.32
N LEU A 33 -5.91 -3.25 0.46
CA LEU A 33 -5.20 -1.99 0.27
C LEU A 33 -4.08 -1.83 1.30
N GLU A 34 -4.38 -1.94 2.60
CA GLU A 34 -3.39 -1.76 3.69
C GLU A 34 -2.23 -2.77 3.61
N SER A 35 -2.53 -4.02 3.23
CA SER A 35 -1.50 -5.06 3.05
C SER A 35 -0.71 -4.91 1.75
N GLY A 36 -1.12 -4.01 0.86
CA GLY A 36 -0.52 -3.83 -0.46
C GLY A 36 -0.73 -5.04 -1.39
N LYS A 37 -1.75 -5.87 -1.10
CA LYS A 37 -2.10 -7.09 -1.88
C LYS A 37 -2.40 -6.78 -3.34
N PHE A 38 -2.92 -5.58 -3.61
CA PHE A 38 -3.16 -5.07 -4.95
C PHE A 38 -2.84 -3.58 -5.00
N ASP A 39 -2.66 -3.08 -6.21
CA ASP A 39 -2.46 -1.66 -6.44
C ASP A 39 -3.83 -0.99 -6.62
N PRO A 40 -4.10 0.12 -5.92
CA PRO A 40 -5.33 0.88 -6.11
C PRO A 40 -5.40 1.43 -7.53
N SER A 41 -6.60 1.49 -8.10
CA SER A 41 -6.83 2.23 -9.34
C SER A 41 -6.56 3.72 -9.15
N LEU A 42 -6.29 4.45 -10.23
CA LEU A 42 -6.08 5.90 -10.18
C LEU A 42 -7.25 6.64 -9.49
N ASN A 43 -8.49 6.23 -9.78
CA ASN A 43 -9.67 6.79 -9.10
C ASN A 43 -9.66 6.53 -7.59
N MET A 44 -9.21 5.35 -7.14
CA MET A 44 -9.09 5.05 -5.72
C MET A 44 -7.96 5.87 -5.08
N ALA A 45 -6.84 6.08 -5.78
CA ALA A 45 -5.75 6.93 -5.31
C ALA A 45 -6.24 8.37 -5.05
N PHE A 46 -6.97 8.97 -5.99
CA PHE A 46 -7.57 10.31 -5.80
C PHE A 46 -8.58 10.35 -4.66
N LYS A 47 -9.44 9.32 -4.51
CA LYS A 47 -10.37 9.22 -3.39
C LYS A 47 -9.65 9.20 -2.05
N LEU A 48 -8.59 8.41 -1.94
CA LEU A 48 -7.80 8.30 -0.71
C LEU A 48 -7.09 9.62 -0.37
N ALA A 49 -6.45 10.25 -1.35
CA ALA A 49 -5.81 11.56 -1.21
C ALA A 49 -6.82 12.61 -0.70
N SER A 50 -7.99 12.68 -1.33
CA SER A 50 -9.07 13.58 -0.92
C SER A 50 -9.62 13.26 0.48
N LEU A 51 -9.81 11.98 0.84
CA LEU A 51 -10.35 11.58 2.14
C LEU A 51 -9.44 11.99 3.29
N PHE A 52 -8.12 11.88 3.08
CA PHE A 52 -7.12 12.22 4.08
C PHE A 52 -6.63 13.68 4.02
N ASN A 53 -7.08 14.46 3.04
CA ASN A 53 -6.60 15.81 2.77
C ASN A 53 -5.07 15.85 2.60
N ALA A 54 -4.57 14.97 1.73
CA ALA A 54 -3.16 14.76 1.46
C ALA A 54 -2.92 14.58 -0.06
N THR A 55 -1.66 14.57 -0.49
CA THR A 55 -1.31 14.22 -1.86
C THR A 55 -1.41 12.69 -2.08
N ILE A 56 -1.34 12.23 -3.33
CA ILE A 56 -1.32 10.79 -3.61
C ILE A 56 -0.06 10.16 -3.01
N GLU A 57 1.07 10.86 -3.14
CA GLU A 57 2.39 10.45 -2.68
C GLU A 57 2.49 10.37 -1.15
N ASP A 58 1.71 11.19 -0.44
CA ASP A 58 1.59 11.09 1.03
C ASP A 58 0.88 9.80 1.45
N VAL A 59 -0.03 9.25 0.62
CA VAL A 59 -0.83 8.06 0.96
C VAL A 59 -0.20 6.79 0.38
N LEU A 60 0.27 6.85 -0.86
CA LEU A 60 0.71 5.72 -1.66
C LEU A 60 2.18 5.88 -2.02
N ILE A 61 3.00 4.92 -1.62
CA ILE A 61 4.46 4.98 -1.76
C ILE A 61 4.85 4.22 -3.03
N TYR A 62 5.27 4.98 -4.04
CA TYR A 62 5.85 4.44 -5.27
C TYR A 62 7.37 4.27 -5.10
N GLU A 63 7.86 3.03 -5.08
CA GLU A 63 9.30 2.75 -5.04
C GLU A 63 9.87 2.81 -6.47
N THR A 64 10.60 3.88 -6.78
CA THR A 64 11.27 4.08 -8.08
C THR A 64 12.58 3.31 -8.22
N HIS A 65 13.13 2.80 -7.11
CA HIS A 65 14.43 2.12 -7.10
C HIS A 65 14.32 0.73 -6.48
N ILE A 66 14.71 -0.29 -7.25
CA ILE A 66 14.91 -1.63 -6.71
C ILE A 66 16.21 -1.58 -5.89
N SER A 67 16.13 -1.83 -4.58
CA SER A 67 17.34 -1.92 -3.76
C SER A 67 18.24 -3.06 -4.27
N MET A 68 19.56 -2.90 -4.16
CA MET A 68 20.51 -3.97 -4.52
C MET A 68 20.22 -5.26 -3.74
N LYS A 69 19.78 -5.12 -2.48
CA LYS A 69 19.34 -6.25 -1.65
C LYS A 69 18.17 -7.03 -2.27
N THR A 70 17.19 -6.32 -2.82
CA THR A 70 16.03 -6.91 -3.51
C THR A 70 16.44 -7.57 -4.82
N LEU A 71 17.33 -6.94 -5.59
CA LEU A 71 17.91 -7.50 -6.82
C LEU A 71 18.68 -8.79 -6.54
N VAL A 72 19.57 -8.78 -5.55
CA VAL A 72 20.32 -9.97 -5.11
C VAL A 72 19.37 -11.08 -4.69
N GLY A 73 18.33 -10.78 -3.89
CA GLY A 73 17.34 -11.79 -3.49
C GLY A 73 16.58 -12.42 -4.66
N ARG A 74 16.21 -11.63 -5.67
CA ARG A 74 15.56 -12.12 -6.89
C ARG A 74 16.49 -13.01 -7.72
N VAL A 75 17.75 -12.61 -7.89
CA VAL A 75 18.77 -13.41 -8.59
C VAL A 75 19.00 -14.74 -7.86
N LYS A 76 19.11 -14.72 -6.53
CA LYS A 76 19.24 -15.95 -5.71
C LYS A 76 18.06 -16.91 -5.95
N ASN A 77 16.83 -16.41 -5.93
CA ASN A 77 15.65 -17.23 -6.21
C ASN A 77 15.58 -17.73 -7.66
N LEU A 78 16.06 -16.96 -8.63
CA LEU A 78 16.01 -17.32 -10.04
C LEU A 78 17.02 -18.41 -10.41
N PHE A 79 18.20 -18.41 -9.77
CA PHE A 79 19.29 -19.32 -10.09
C PHE A 79 19.57 -20.37 -9.01
N GLY A 80 18.92 -20.30 -7.85
CA GLY A 80 19.05 -21.29 -6.77
C GLY A 80 20.42 -21.30 -6.06
N PHE A 81 21.21 -20.23 -6.16
CA PHE A 81 22.54 -20.17 -5.54
C PHE A 81 22.52 -19.49 -4.16
N GLU A 82 23.01 -20.18 -3.14
CA GLU A 82 23.47 -19.57 -1.89
C GLU A 82 24.97 -19.34 -1.96
N PHE A 83 25.40 -18.08 -2.14
CA PHE A 83 26.80 -17.71 -1.88
C PHE A 83 26.96 -17.62 -0.36
N GLY A 84 27.71 -18.58 0.20
CA GLY A 84 28.09 -18.64 1.61
C GLY A 84 29.06 -17.56 2.01
#